data_AF-A0A8S9DU13-F1
#
_entry.id   AF-A0A8S9DU13-F1
#
_cell.length_a   1.000
_cell.length_b   1.000
_cell.length_c   1.000
_cell.angle_alpha   90.00
_cell.angle_beta   90.00
_cell.angle_gamma   90.00
#
_symmetry.space_group_name_H-M   'P 1'
#
loop_
_entity.id
_entity.type
_entity.pdbx_description
1 polymer ?
#
loop_
_entity_poly.entity_id
_entity_poly.type
_entity_poly.pdbx_seq_one_letter_code
_entity_poly.pdbx_strand_id
1 'polypeptide(L)'
;IAFQGVGNGTTVDYVQVHNNADDGVEFFGGTVNAKHLYLSGNEDDSLDWTFGYSGKIQHVVITHRDISDKVIEADNNNSNRDSLPRARPMISNVTVIGNANAGGGVLLREGTGAKLSNFVITGADKYCFSIDHDQTFNNAGTSATALTGNLTVTNSVANCAVSFKNDTADLFKTSDWFNGQTGNTTTAMGMGTSYINNAAVNAQTAAAPFDSFFDATTYIGAVKDAASDWTVGWTFKP
;
A
#
# COMPACT_ATOMS: atom_id res chain seq x y z
N ILE A 1 -0.60 -4.93 -15.16
CA ILE A 1 0.69 -4.81 -15.91
C ILE A 1 1.73 -5.56 -15.11
N ALA A 2 2.41 -6.53 -15.70
CA ALA A 2 3.49 -7.25 -15.04
C ALA A 2 4.86 -6.66 -15.41
N PHE A 3 5.65 -6.29 -14.40
CA PHE A 3 7.05 -5.89 -14.54
C PHE A 3 7.97 -7.02 -14.10
N GLN A 4 8.62 -7.67 -15.06
CA GLN A 4 9.47 -8.85 -14.85
C GLN A 4 10.95 -8.45 -14.73
N GLY A 5 11.40 -8.08 -13.52
CA GLY A 5 12.80 -7.73 -13.25
C GLY A 5 13.27 -6.40 -13.87
N VAL A 6 12.41 -5.38 -13.92
CA VAL A 6 12.72 -4.09 -14.57
C VAL A 6 13.55 -3.18 -13.65
N GLY A 7 14.56 -2.50 -14.22
CA GLY A 7 15.49 -1.62 -13.49
C GLY A 7 14.99 -0.18 -13.30
N ASN A 8 15.58 0.52 -12.32
CA ASN A 8 15.27 1.92 -11.96
C ASN A 8 15.64 3.00 -13.00
N GLY A 9 16.29 2.62 -14.11
CA GLY A 9 16.49 3.50 -15.26
C GLY A 9 15.23 3.67 -16.13
N THR A 10 14.20 2.85 -15.91
CA THR A 10 12.91 2.94 -16.59
C THR A 10 12.01 3.94 -15.88
N THR A 11 11.40 4.85 -16.65
CA THR A 11 10.36 5.73 -16.15
C THR A 11 8.99 5.06 -16.27
N VAL A 12 8.33 4.84 -15.14
CA VAL A 12 6.91 4.47 -15.07
C VAL A 12 6.19 5.62 -14.39
N ASP A 13 5.40 6.39 -15.15
CA ASP A 13 4.70 7.56 -14.64
C ASP A 13 3.37 7.72 -15.38
N TYR A 14 2.33 8.17 -14.68
CA TYR A 14 0.96 8.36 -15.19
C TYR A 14 0.41 7.12 -15.89
N VAL A 15 0.15 6.06 -15.10
CA VAL A 15 -0.39 4.79 -15.59
C VAL A 15 -1.75 4.54 -14.95
N GLN A 16 -2.73 4.19 -15.78
CA GLN A 16 -4.01 3.65 -15.32
C GLN A 16 -4.17 2.21 -15.78
N VAL A 17 -4.58 1.32 -14.87
CA VAL A 17 -5.02 -0.03 -15.20
C VAL A 17 -6.45 -0.17 -14.71
N HIS A 18 -7.38 -0.32 -15.65
CA HIS A 18 -8.82 -0.26 -15.38
C HIS A 18 -9.53 -1.56 -15.73
N ASN A 19 -10.35 -2.09 -14.80
CA ASN A 19 -11.21 -3.27 -14.97
C ASN A 19 -10.49 -4.48 -15.57
N ASN A 20 -9.25 -4.67 -15.16
CA ASN A 20 -8.47 -5.83 -15.55
C ASN A 20 -8.87 -7.04 -14.66
N ALA A 21 -8.88 -8.25 -15.24
CA ALA A 21 -9.32 -9.49 -14.58
C ALA A 21 -8.27 -10.14 -13.66
N ASP A 22 -7.07 -9.56 -13.65
CA ASP A 22 -5.87 -9.99 -12.93
C ASP A 22 -5.36 -8.77 -12.13
N ASP A 23 -4.09 -8.76 -11.76
CA ASP A 23 -3.48 -7.69 -10.99
C ASP A 23 -3.37 -6.36 -11.74
N GLY A 24 -3.63 -5.26 -11.04
CA GLY A 24 -3.51 -3.91 -11.60
C GLY A 24 -2.08 -3.64 -12.06
N VAL A 25 -1.12 -3.66 -11.14
CA VAL A 25 0.31 -3.65 -11.42
C VAL A 25 0.99 -4.66 -10.51
N GLU A 26 1.82 -5.53 -11.11
CA GLU A 26 2.51 -6.60 -10.41
C GLU A 26 4.02 -6.52 -10.70
N PHE A 27 4.84 -6.50 -9.66
CA PHE A 27 6.30 -6.44 -9.77
C PHE A 27 6.94 -7.78 -9.40
N PHE A 28 7.47 -8.49 -10.39
CA PHE A 28 8.27 -9.69 -10.21
C PHE A 28 9.75 -9.30 -10.11
N GLY A 29 10.19 -8.90 -8.92
CA GLY A 29 11.55 -8.44 -8.68
C GLY A 29 11.90 -7.11 -9.39
N GLY A 30 13.18 -6.77 -9.38
CA GLY A 30 13.69 -5.53 -10.00
C GLY A 30 13.65 -4.31 -9.08
N THR A 31 13.93 -3.15 -9.67
CA THR A 31 14.14 -1.87 -8.95
C THR A 31 13.41 -0.70 -9.59
N VAL A 32 12.62 -0.93 -10.65
CA VAL A 32 11.84 0.12 -11.32
C VAL A 32 11.07 0.95 -10.31
N ASN A 33 11.06 2.28 -10.51
CA ASN A 33 10.25 3.17 -9.68
C ASN A 33 9.01 3.59 -10.46
N ALA A 34 7.92 3.87 -9.74
CA ALA A 34 6.67 4.31 -10.35
C ALA A 34 6.09 5.55 -9.64
N LYS A 35 5.51 6.47 -10.41
CA LYS A 35 4.65 7.54 -9.89
C LYS A 35 3.29 7.55 -10.60
N HIS A 36 2.28 8.11 -9.93
CA HIS A 36 0.94 8.37 -10.50
C HIS A 36 0.28 7.11 -11.08
N LEU A 37 0.06 6.12 -10.21
CA LEU A 37 -0.62 4.88 -10.55
C LEU A 37 -2.10 4.97 -10.17
N TYR A 38 -3.00 4.88 -11.15
CA TYR A 38 -4.43 4.77 -10.91
C TYR A 38 -4.93 3.35 -11.24
N LEU A 39 -5.28 2.60 -10.20
CA LEU A 39 -5.66 1.19 -10.30
C LEU A 39 -7.15 1.10 -9.95
N SER A 40 -7.99 0.91 -10.97
CA SER A 40 -9.44 1.02 -10.81
C SER A 40 -10.18 -0.23 -11.26
N GLY A 41 -10.82 -0.92 -10.31
CA GLY A 41 -11.67 -2.07 -10.57
C GLY A 41 -10.90 -3.32 -10.99
N ASN A 42 -9.64 -3.46 -10.60
CA ASN A 42 -8.88 -4.70 -10.81
C ASN A 42 -9.58 -5.86 -10.06
N GLU A 43 -9.67 -7.03 -10.69
CA GLU A 43 -10.37 -8.19 -10.13
C GLU A 43 -9.53 -8.92 -9.08
N ASP A 44 -8.25 -9.08 -9.35
CA ASP A 44 -7.32 -9.63 -8.37
C ASP A 44 -6.67 -8.47 -7.58
N ASP A 45 -5.38 -8.52 -7.33
CA ASP A 45 -4.72 -7.56 -6.47
C ASP A 45 -4.44 -6.24 -7.20
N SER A 46 -4.73 -5.11 -6.57
CA SER A 46 -4.55 -3.82 -7.26
C SER A 46 -3.06 -3.55 -7.52
N LEU A 47 -2.24 -3.67 -6.47
CA LEU A 47 -0.79 -3.49 -6.54
C LEU A 47 -0.09 -4.67 -5.86
N ASP A 48 0.59 -5.49 -6.64
CA ASP A 48 1.32 -6.67 -6.16
C ASP A 48 2.84 -6.49 -6.30
N TRP A 49 3.59 -7.10 -5.39
CA TRP A 49 4.97 -7.45 -5.68
C TRP A 49 5.41 -8.80 -5.12
N THR A 50 6.39 -9.39 -5.79
CA THR A 50 7.10 -10.59 -5.35
C THR A 50 8.57 -10.60 -5.83
N PHE A 51 9.25 -11.72 -5.63
CA PHE A 51 10.62 -12.03 -6.08
C PHE A 51 11.65 -10.93 -5.83
N GLY A 52 11.65 -10.36 -4.63
CA GLY A 52 12.73 -9.47 -4.20
C GLY A 52 12.61 -8.02 -4.69
N TYR A 53 11.43 -7.57 -5.14
CA TYR A 53 11.24 -6.20 -5.63
C TYR A 53 11.65 -5.15 -4.59
N SER A 54 12.47 -4.19 -5.02
CA SER A 54 13.03 -3.15 -4.13
C SER A 54 12.96 -1.75 -4.74
N GLY A 55 11.93 -1.49 -5.55
CA GLY A 55 11.68 -0.17 -6.16
C GLY A 55 10.99 0.82 -5.21
N LYS A 56 10.60 1.96 -5.78
CA LYS A 56 9.92 3.05 -5.07
C LYS A 56 8.63 3.44 -5.78
N ILE A 57 7.55 3.65 -5.03
CA ILE A 57 6.25 3.98 -5.59
C ILE A 57 5.64 5.18 -4.86
N GLN A 58 5.14 6.19 -5.58
CA GLN A 58 4.45 7.32 -4.97
C GLN A 58 3.22 7.76 -5.75
N HIS A 59 2.21 8.28 -5.05
CA HIS A 59 0.95 8.79 -5.62
C HIS A 59 0.15 7.67 -6.29
N VAL A 60 -0.48 6.85 -5.47
CA VAL A 60 -1.28 5.71 -5.93
C VAL A 60 -2.73 5.91 -5.52
N VAL A 61 -3.63 5.91 -6.50
CA VAL A 61 -5.08 5.82 -6.25
C VAL A 61 -5.52 4.40 -6.57
N ILE A 62 -6.19 3.75 -5.62
CA ILE A 62 -6.80 2.43 -5.80
C ILE A 62 -8.30 2.57 -5.54
N THR A 63 -9.14 2.08 -6.45
CA THR A 63 -10.60 2.03 -6.27
C THR A 63 -11.11 0.63 -6.60
N HIS A 64 -11.61 -0.09 -5.60
CA HIS A 64 -12.11 -1.46 -5.77
C HIS A 64 -13.52 -1.50 -6.34
N ARG A 65 -13.83 -2.59 -7.06
CA ARG A 65 -15.19 -3.05 -7.33
C ARG A 65 -15.53 -4.23 -6.43
N ASP A 66 -16.77 -4.70 -6.46
CA ASP A 66 -17.24 -5.75 -5.54
C ASP A 66 -16.47 -7.08 -5.67
N ILE A 67 -15.81 -7.31 -6.80
CA ILE A 67 -15.07 -8.54 -7.06
C ILE A 67 -13.55 -8.38 -7.00
N SER A 68 -13.05 -7.22 -6.57
CA SER A 68 -11.60 -7.00 -6.35
C SER A 68 -11.10 -7.85 -5.18
N ASP A 69 -9.87 -8.38 -5.20
CA ASP A 69 -9.25 -9.04 -4.05
C ASP A 69 -8.50 -8.05 -3.14
N LYS A 70 -7.16 -8.05 -3.08
CA LYS A 70 -6.39 -7.14 -2.20
C LYS A 70 -6.15 -5.79 -2.84
N VAL A 71 -6.01 -4.80 -1.97
CA VAL A 71 -5.42 -3.51 -2.35
C VAL A 71 -3.95 -3.70 -2.69
N ILE A 72 -3.25 -4.39 -1.80
CA ILE A 72 -1.85 -4.76 -1.98
C ILE A 72 -1.67 -6.18 -1.50
N GLU A 73 -1.07 -7.01 -2.34
CA GLU A 73 -0.42 -8.26 -1.95
C GLU A 73 1.09 -8.10 -2.05
N ALA A 74 1.79 -8.48 -0.99
CA ALA A 74 3.18 -8.11 -0.79
C ALA A 74 3.99 -9.30 -0.36
N ASP A 75 4.65 -9.92 -1.34
CA ASP A 75 5.46 -11.11 -1.19
C ASP A 75 6.96 -10.81 -1.27
N ASN A 76 7.76 -11.68 -0.65
CA ASN A 76 9.16 -11.81 -1.03
C ASN A 76 9.36 -12.97 -2.00
N ASN A 77 9.00 -14.19 -1.58
CA ASN A 77 9.11 -15.39 -2.40
C ASN A 77 8.35 -16.56 -1.77
N ASN A 78 7.41 -17.14 -2.52
CA ASN A 78 6.55 -18.23 -2.06
C ASN A 78 7.27 -19.56 -1.80
N SER A 79 8.33 -19.83 -2.56
CA SER A 79 9.08 -21.09 -2.52
C SER A 79 10.10 -21.08 -1.39
N ASN A 80 10.70 -19.91 -1.11
CA ASN A 80 11.59 -19.70 0.02
C ASN A 80 11.47 -18.25 0.52
N ARG A 81 10.69 -18.08 1.58
CA ARG A 81 10.38 -16.78 2.19
C ARG A 81 11.60 -16.01 2.70
N ASP A 82 12.74 -16.67 2.89
CA ASP A 82 14.02 -16.05 3.29
C ASP A 82 14.97 -15.75 2.13
N SER A 83 14.50 -15.87 0.88
CA SER A 83 15.31 -15.59 -0.31
C SER A 83 15.86 -14.16 -0.33
N LEU A 84 17.08 -14.04 -0.85
CA LEU A 84 17.75 -12.76 -1.12
C LEU A 84 17.91 -12.56 -2.64
N PRO A 85 17.86 -11.31 -3.14
CA PRO A 85 17.52 -10.09 -2.40
C PRO A 85 16.08 -10.13 -1.89
N ARG A 86 15.85 -9.57 -0.69
CA ARG A 86 14.52 -9.55 -0.07
C ARG A 86 13.70 -8.39 -0.61
N ALA A 87 12.42 -8.62 -0.90
CA ALA A 87 11.49 -7.58 -1.29
C ALA A 87 11.40 -6.54 -0.16
N ARG A 88 11.66 -5.29 -0.49
CA ARG A 88 11.62 -4.17 0.47
C ARG A 88 11.39 -2.85 -0.26
N PRO A 89 10.26 -2.69 -0.97
CA PRO A 89 9.95 -1.46 -1.65
C PRO A 89 9.69 -0.33 -0.65
N MET A 90 9.80 0.91 -1.15
CA MET A 90 9.38 2.11 -0.41
C MET A 90 8.17 2.71 -1.11
N ILE A 91 7.06 2.89 -0.38
CA ILE A 91 5.79 3.33 -0.96
C ILE A 91 5.22 4.47 -0.12
N SER A 92 4.82 5.57 -0.78
CA SER A 92 4.21 6.70 -0.10
C SER A 92 3.00 7.26 -0.86
N ASN A 93 2.09 7.92 -0.13
CA ASN A 93 0.96 8.67 -0.70
C ASN A 93 0.02 7.76 -1.48
N VAL A 94 -0.66 6.86 -0.76
CA VAL A 94 -1.62 5.90 -1.32
C VAL A 94 -3.00 6.21 -0.77
N THR A 95 -3.99 6.36 -1.66
CA THR A 95 -5.40 6.43 -1.28
C THR A 95 -6.13 5.22 -1.82
N VAL A 96 -6.91 4.57 -0.95
CA VAL A 96 -7.72 3.40 -1.30
C VAL A 96 -9.18 3.69 -1.01
N ILE A 97 -10.00 3.51 -2.03
CA ILE A 97 -11.47 3.44 -1.93
C ILE A 97 -11.89 1.98 -2.11
N GLY A 98 -11.98 1.27 -1.00
CA GLY A 98 -12.54 -0.07 -0.92
C GLY A 98 -14.07 -0.06 -0.84
N ASN A 99 -14.66 -1.24 -0.83
CA ASN A 99 -16.07 -1.46 -0.53
C ASN A 99 -16.25 -2.75 0.30
N ALA A 100 -17.44 -2.92 0.87
CA ALA A 100 -17.78 -4.03 1.77
C ALA A 100 -17.93 -5.41 1.09
N ASN A 101 -17.71 -5.51 -0.22
CA ASN A 101 -17.77 -6.78 -0.96
C ASN A 101 -16.41 -7.21 -1.52
N ALA A 102 -15.48 -6.27 -1.70
CA ALA A 102 -14.12 -6.54 -2.15
C ALA A 102 -13.33 -7.37 -1.12
N GLY A 103 -12.13 -7.81 -1.46
CA GLY A 103 -11.27 -8.58 -0.58
C GLY A 103 -10.58 -7.74 0.52
N GLY A 104 -9.30 -8.01 0.71
CA GLY A 104 -8.51 -7.41 1.79
C GLY A 104 -7.90 -6.06 1.43
N GLY A 105 -7.35 -5.39 2.43
CA GLY A 105 -6.53 -4.20 2.29
C GLY A 105 -5.10 -4.57 1.87
N VAL A 106 -4.12 -4.20 2.69
CA VAL A 106 -2.72 -4.54 2.50
C VAL A 106 -2.41 -5.86 3.20
N LEU A 107 -1.98 -6.87 2.44
CA LEU A 107 -1.50 -8.15 2.94
C LEU A 107 0.02 -8.24 2.77
N LEU A 108 0.74 -8.21 3.89
CA LEU A 108 2.20 -8.36 3.95
C LEU A 108 2.51 -9.82 4.28
N ARG A 109 3.10 -10.56 3.34
CA ARG A 109 3.32 -11.99 3.52
C ARG A 109 4.63 -12.48 2.89
N GLU A 110 4.86 -13.80 3.01
CA GLU A 110 5.99 -14.52 2.42
C GLU A 110 7.40 -13.96 2.68
N GLY A 111 7.62 -13.28 3.80
CA GLY A 111 8.90 -12.70 4.15
C GLY A 111 9.17 -11.35 3.51
N THR A 112 8.16 -10.63 3.02
CA THR A 112 8.37 -9.25 2.55
C THR A 112 8.89 -8.35 3.69
N GLY A 113 9.74 -7.40 3.34
CA GLY A 113 9.85 -6.12 4.04
C GLY A 113 9.10 -5.05 3.26
N ALA A 114 9.01 -3.84 3.80
CA ALA A 114 8.53 -2.65 3.09
C ALA A 114 8.72 -1.40 3.96
N LYS A 115 8.85 -0.23 3.34
CA LYS A 115 8.65 1.05 4.04
C LYS A 115 7.43 1.74 3.46
N LEU A 116 6.36 1.80 4.24
CA LEU A 116 5.09 2.37 3.85
C LEU A 116 4.87 3.69 4.59
N SER A 117 4.43 4.74 3.91
CA SER A 117 4.05 6.01 4.56
C SER A 117 2.87 6.69 3.90
N ASN A 118 2.14 7.52 4.64
CA ASN A 118 1.11 8.39 4.05
C ASN A 118 -0.01 7.59 3.36
N PHE A 119 -0.42 6.45 3.91
CA PHE A 119 -1.55 5.66 3.39
C PHE A 119 -2.86 6.17 3.97
N VAL A 120 -3.91 6.16 3.14
CA VAL A 120 -5.30 6.35 3.55
C VAL A 120 -6.10 5.20 2.98
N ILE A 121 -6.44 4.24 3.83
CA ILE A 121 -7.21 3.06 3.42
C ILE A 121 -8.61 3.17 3.96
N THR A 122 -9.59 3.13 3.06
CA THR A 122 -11.01 3.16 3.42
C THR A 122 -11.73 1.95 2.84
N GLY A 123 -12.71 1.44 3.59
CA GLY A 123 -13.76 0.59 3.03
C GLY A 123 -13.40 -0.83 2.61
N ALA A 124 -12.17 -1.32 2.78
CA ALA A 124 -11.88 -2.74 2.51
C ALA A 124 -12.69 -3.65 3.45
N ASP A 125 -13.26 -4.73 2.92
CA ASP A 125 -14.19 -5.62 3.64
C ASP A 125 -13.47 -6.37 4.77
N LYS A 126 -12.42 -7.13 4.42
CA LYS A 126 -11.82 -8.11 5.34
C LYS A 126 -10.88 -7.50 6.37
N TYR A 127 -10.02 -6.57 5.96
CA TYR A 127 -9.06 -5.87 6.81
C TYR A 127 -8.45 -4.66 6.09
N CYS A 128 -7.93 -3.65 6.81
CA CYS A 128 -7.04 -2.65 6.21
C CYS A 128 -5.59 -3.16 6.11
N PHE A 129 -5.09 -3.86 7.15
CA PHE A 129 -3.75 -4.45 7.16
C PHE A 129 -3.76 -5.87 7.74
N SER A 130 -2.92 -6.74 7.20
CA SER A 130 -2.59 -8.06 7.73
C SER A 130 -1.11 -8.32 7.52
N ILE A 131 -0.44 -8.88 8.54
CA ILE A 131 0.89 -9.50 8.39
C ILE A 131 0.71 -11.00 8.51
N ASP A 132 1.37 -11.77 7.65
CA ASP A 132 1.34 -13.23 7.67
C ASP A 132 2.74 -13.81 7.46
N HIS A 133 2.96 -15.01 8.01
CA HIS A 133 4.20 -15.77 8.07
C HIS A 133 5.30 -15.20 9.00
N ASP A 134 5.96 -16.10 9.72
CA ASP A 134 7.04 -15.81 10.67
C ASP A 134 8.16 -14.95 10.06
N GLN A 135 8.56 -15.23 8.81
CA GLN A 135 9.60 -14.45 8.13
C GLN A 135 9.20 -12.98 7.96
N THR A 136 7.93 -12.70 7.68
CA THR A 136 7.41 -11.34 7.54
C THR A 136 7.37 -10.65 8.91
N PHE A 137 6.90 -11.35 9.94
CA PHE A 137 6.95 -10.86 11.32
C PHE A 137 8.38 -10.54 11.77
N ASN A 138 9.35 -11.39 11.46
CA ASN A 138 10.76 -11.16 11.76
C ASN A 138 11.32 -9.91 11.05
N ASN A 139 10.80 -9.53 9.88
CA ASN A 139 11.12 -8.25 9.25
C ASN A 139 10.43 -7.07 9.95
N ALA A 140 9.25 -7.25 10.53
CA ALA A 140 8.60 -6.20 11.32
C ALA A 140 9.32 -5.96 12.65
N GLY A 141 9.58 -7.01 13.42
CA GLY A 141 10.21 -6.91 14.74
C GLY A 141 10.28 -8.24 15.48
N THR A 142 10.98 -8.27 16.60
CA THR A 142 10.87 -9.40 17.56
C THR A 142 9.63 -9.26 18.44
N SER A 143 9.05 -8.05 18.50
CA SER A 143 7.75 -7.72 19.07
C SER A 143 7.22 -6.46 18.38
N ALA A 144 5.95 -6.12 18.59
CA ALA A 144 5.36 -4.86 18.10
C ALA A 144 6.05 -3.59 18.64
N THR A 145 6.83 -3.69 19.72
CA THR A 145 7.58 -2.58 20.33
C THR A 145 9.09 -2.63 20.08
N ALA A 146 9.59 -3.74 19.51
CA ALA A 146 11.00 -3.95 19.17
C ALA A 146 11.12 -4.18 17.66
N LEU A 147 10.92 -3.10 16.90
CA LEU A 147 10.87 -3.11 15.44
C LEU A 147 12.27 -3.13 14.82
N THR A 148 12.43 -3.85 13.70
CA THR A 148 13.74 -3.89 12.99
C THR A 148 13.97 -2.71 12.06
N GLY A 149 12.89 -2.03 11.64
CA GLY A 149 12.91 -1.01 10.58
C GLY A 149 12.89 -1.56 9.14
N ASN A 150 12.81 -2.88 8.96
CA ASN A 150 12.73 -3.49 7.62
C ASN A 150 11.30 -3.60 7.09
N LEU A 151 10.30 -3.68 7.97
CA LEU A 151 8.89 -3.59 7.65
C LEU A 151 8.21 -2.56 8.56
N THR A 152 7.86 -1.41 7.97
CA THR A 152 7.29 -0.26 8.69
C THR A 152 6.11 0.34 7.95
N VAL A 153 5.18 0.93 8.71
CA VAL A 153 4.11 1.80 8.21
C VAL A 153 3.98 3.01 9.12
N THR A 154 4.02 4.21 8.58
CA THR A 154 3.92 5.46 9.36
C THR A 154 2.95 6.45 8.74
N ASN A 155 2.44 7.39 9.55
CA ASN A 155 1.62 8.50 9.11
C ASN A 155 0.42 8.05 8.25
N SER A 156 -0.25 6.99 8.68
CA SER A 156 -1.26 6.30 7.86
C SER A 156 -2.60 6.13 8.59
N VAL A 157 -3.68 6.15 7.81
CA VAL A 157 -5.05 5.94 8.28
C VAL A 157 -5.54 4.57 7.83
N ALA A 158 -5.96 3.75 8.79
CA ALA A 158 -6.67 2.50 8.55
C ALA A 158 -8.14 2.67 8.95
N ASN A 159 -9.01 2.94 7.99
CA ASN A 159 -10.45 3.13 8.20
C ASN A 159 -11.28 2.07 7.45
N CYS A 160 -11.18 0.83 7.92
CA CYS A 160 -11.94 -0.31 7.42
C CYS A 160 -12.86 -0.85 8.52
N ALA A 161 -13.96 -1.52 8.14
CA ALA A 161 -14.90 -2.13 9.10
C ALA A 161 -14.16 -3.07 10.07
N VAL A 162 -13.23 -3.85 9.52
CA VAL A 162 -12.18 -4.54 10.27
C VAL A 162 -10.86 -3.84 9.91
N SER A 163 -10.18 -3.21 10.86
CA SER A 163 -8.90 -2.55 10.55
C SER A 163 -7.75 -3.53 10.41
N PHE A 164 -7.74 -4.62 11.17
CA PHE A 164 -6.63 -5.58 11.19
C PHE A 164 -7.11 -7.02 11.25
N LYS A 165 -6.50 -7.88 10.44
CA LYS A 165 -6.54 -9.33 10.64
C LYS A 165 -5.38 -9.75 11.55
N ASN A 166 -5.69 -10.59 12.52
CA ASN A 166 -4.71 -11.19 13.42
C ASN A 166 -5.06 -12.67 13.57
N ASP A 167 -4.06 -13.53 13.46
CA ASP A 167 -4.19 -14.96 13.67
C ASP A 167 -3.53 -15.37 14.99
N THR A 168 -3.96 -16.49 15.59
CA THR A 168 -3.45 -16.92 16.91
C THR A 168 -1.97 -17.32 16.87
N ALA A 169 -1.48 -17.70 15.69
CA ALA A 169 -0.09 -18.09 15.47
C ALA A 169 0.84 -16.88 15.22
N ASP A 170 0.30 -15.67 15.09
CA ASP A 170 1.08 -14.47 14.82
C ASP A 170 2.07 -14.18 15.96
N LEU A 171 3.28 -13.73 15.62
CA LEU A 171 4.31 -13.37 16.60
C LEU A 171 3.86 -12.21 17.51
N PHE A 172 3.06 -11.30 16.97
CA PHE A 172 2.35 -10.25 17.67
C PHE A 172 1.19 -9.75 16.80
N LYS A 173 0.22 -9.05 17.39
CA LYS A 173 -0.91 -8.51 16.63
C LYS A 173 -0.46 -7.46 15.62
N THR A 174 -0.94 -7.57 14.38
CA THR A 174 -0.82 -6.52 13.34
C THR A 174 -1.31 -5.17 13.86
N SER A 175 -2.36 -5.16 14.70
CA SER A 175 -2.87 -3.92 15.32
C SER A 175 -1.84 -3.23 16.21
N ASP A 176 -1.06 -3.99 16.97
CA ASP A 176 -0.09 -3.42 17.91
C ASP A 176 1.12 -2.88 17.12
N TRP A 177 1.52 -3.58 16.06
CA TRP A 177 2.55 -3.11 15.13
C TRP A 177 2.14 -1.82 14.41
N PHE A 178 0.92 -1.73 13.90
CA PHE A 178 0.45 -0.52 13.22
C PHE A 178 0.30 0.65 14.21
N ASN A 179 -0.41 0.47 15.32
CA ASN A 179 -0.71 1.55 16.27
C ASN A 179 0.53 2.02 17.05
N GLY A 180 1.55 1.17 17.19
CA GLY A 180 2.81 1.51 17.84
C GLY A 180 3.73 2.40 17.01
N GLN A 181 3.45 2.58 15.72
CA GLN A 181 4.28 3.36 14.80
C GLN A 181 3.80 4.81 14.64
N THR A 182 4.74 5.70 14.32
CA THR A 182 4.53 7.14 14.29
C THR A 182 3.41 7.56 13.36
N GLY A 183 2.49 8.39 13.85
CA GLY A 183 1.48 9.08 13.05
C GLY A 183 0.35 8.20 12.51
N ASN A 184 0.29 6.93 12.89
CA ASN A 184 -0.78 6.03 12.48
C ASN A 184 -2.06 6.23 13.29
N THR A 185 -3.21 5.99 12.67
CA THR A 185 -4.50 6.10 13.33
C THR A 185 -5.56 5.20 12.69
N THR A 186 -6.48 4.72 13.51
CA THR A 186 -7.69 3.98 13.11
C THR A 186 -8.96 4.81 13.27
N THR A 187 -8.81 6.11 13.55
CA THR A 187 -9.95 7.01 13.67
C THR A 187 -10.70 7.03 12.36
N ALA A 188 -12.02 6.82 12.42
CA ALA A 188 -12.86 6.82 11.23
C ALA A 188 -12.78 8.16 10.50
N MET A 189 -12.31 8.12 9.25
CA MET A 189 -12.16 9.28 8.37
C MET A 189 -12.69 8.95 6.99
N GLY A 190 -13.78 9.60 6.60
CA GLY A 190 -14.24 9.52 5.21
C GLY A 190 -13.27 10.23 4.26
N MET A 191 -13.53 10.09 2.97
CA MET A 191 -12.90 10.91 1.94
C MET A 191 -13.78 12.13 1.63
N GLY A 192 -13.26 13.05 0.83
CA GLY A 192 -14.05 14.15 0.27
C GLY A 192 -14.87 13.64 -0.90
N THR A 193 -14.53 14.07 -2.11
CA THR A 193 -15.12 13.55 -3.34
C THR A 193 -14.26 12.41 -3.87
N SER A 194 -14.83 11.20 -3.97
CA SER A 194 -14.12 10.00 -4.44
C SER A 194 -12.85 9.73 -3.61
N TYR A 195 -11.67 9.80 -4.22
CA TYR A 195 -10.35 9.59 -3.59
C TYR A 195 -9.64 10.88 -3.16
N ILE A 196 -10.30 12.03 -3.30
CA ILE A 196 -9.75 13.32 -2.86
C ILE A 196 -9.93 13.43 -1.34
N ASN A 197 -8.86 13.83 -0.64
CA ASN A 197 -8.90 14.02 0.81
C ASN A 197 -9.99 15.01 1.24
N ASN A 198 -10.58 14.77 2.40
CA ASN A 198 -11.33 15.79 3.13
C ASN A 198 -10.43 16.54 4.13
N ALA A 199 -11.04 17.46 4.89
CA ALA A 199 -10.33 18.23 5.92
C ALA A 199 -9.71 17.36 7.03
N ALA A 200 -10.35 16.26 7.44
CA ALA A 200 -9.84 15.39 8.51
C ALA A 200 -8.60 14.61 8.08
N VAL A 201 -8.60 14.09 6.84
CA VAL A 201 -7.43 13.43 6.24
C VAL A 201 -6.30 14.44 6.04
N ASN A 202 -6.59 15.63 5.53
CA ASN A 202 -5.59 16.70 5.34
C ASN A 202 -5.04 17.28 6.64
N ALA A 203 -5.71 17.06 7.78
CA ALA A 203 -5.20 17.46 9.09
C ALA A 203 -4.16 16.47 9.67
N GLN A 204 -4.04 15.27 9.10
CA GLN A 204 -3.03 14.31 9.52
C GLN A 204 -1.64 14.79 9.12
N THR A 205 -0.65 14.50 9.98
CA THR A 205 0.74 14.84 9.68
C THR A 205 1.28 13.89 8.61
N ALA A 206 1.81 14.44 7.52
CA ALA A 206 2.53 13.68 6.52
C ALA A 206 3.95 13.29 7.00
N ALA A 207 4.38 12.09 6.64
CA ALA A 207 5.77 11.66 6.79
C ALA A 207 6.69 12.48 5.88
N ALA A 208 7.92 12.71 6.34
CA ALA A 208 8.99 13.19 5.48
C ALA A 208 9.29 12.18 4.35
N PRO A 209 9.70 12.63 3.15
CA PRO A 209 10.05 11.73 2.06
C PRO A 209 11.21 10.81 2.45
N PHE A 210 11.17 9.55 2.02
CA PHE A 210 12.24 8.58 2.31
C PHE A 210 13.58 9.00 1.69
N ASP A 211 13.54 9.56 0.49
CA ASP A 211 14.68 10.13 -0.24
C ASP A 211 14.19 11.05 -1.38
N SER A 212 15.11 11.53 -2.22
CA SER A 212 14.85 12.51 -3.28
C SER A 212 13.98 12.02 -4.45
N PHE A 213 13.65 10.72 -4.53
CA PHE A 213 12.65 10.24 -5.48
C PHE A 213 11.25 10.73 -5.10
N PHE A 214 10.96 10.81 -3.79
CA PHE A 214 9.64 11.13 -3.28
C PHE A 214 9.43 12.64 -3.24
N ASP A 215 8.32 13.10 -3.80
CA ASP A 215 7.86 14.47 -3.65
C ASP A 215 7.56 14.74 -2.18
N ALA A 216 8.00 15.91 -1.69
CA ALA A 216 7.68 16.35 -0.34
C ALA A 216 6.23 16.84 -0.30
N THR A 217 5.32 16.02 0.26
CA THR A 217 3.91 16.37 0.45
C THR A 217 3.64 16.83 1.87
N THR A 218 2.74 17.79 2.04
CA THR A 218 2.24 18.21 3.37
C THR A 218 0.93 17.51 3.77
N TYR A 219 0.59 16.41 3.10
CA TYR A 219 -0.65 15.66 3.28
C TYR A 219 -0.38 14.15 3.15
N ILE A 220 -1.25 13.34 3.75
CA ILE A 220 -1.28 11.89 3.56
C ILE A 220 -2.25 11.52 2.43
N GLY A 221 -2.17 10.30 1.89
CA GLY A 221 -2.97 9.92 0.71
C GLY A 221 -2.41 10.50 -0.59
N ALA A 222 -3.05 10.15 -1.71
CA ALA A 222 -2.56 10.43 -3.05
C ALA A 222 -3.00 11.78 -3.62
N VAL A 223 -4.16 12.31 -3.21
CA VAL A 223 -4.74 13.55 -3.76
C VAL A 223 -5.29 14.44 -2.65
N LYS A 224 -4.64 15.60 -2.42
CA LYS A 224 -4.98 16.53 -1.33
C LYS A 224 -6.30 17.26 -1.55
N ASP A 225 -6.52 17.73 -2.76
CA ASP A 225 -7.66 18.56 -3.16
C ASP A 225 -7.85 18.50 -4.68
N ALA A 226 -8.95 19.08 -5.18
CA ALA A 226 -9.25 19.07 -6.61
C ALA A 226 -8.19 19.79 -7.47
N ALA A 227 -7.43 20.73 -6.92
CA ALA A 227 -6.39 21.46 -7.64
C ALA A 227 -5.11 20.62 -7.82
N SER A 228 -4.91 19.61 -6.97
CA SER A 228 -3.78 18.68 -7.00
C SER A 228 -4.17 17.30 -7.55
N ASP A 229 -5.37 17.15 -8.11
CA ASP A 229 -5.83 15.90 -8.69
C ASP A 229 -5.09 15.58 -9.99
N TRP A 230 -3.97 14.86 -9.86
CA TRP A 230 -3.13 14.42 -10.97
C TRP A 230 -3.82 13.42 -11.91
N THR A 231 -4.99 12.88 -11.57
CA THR A 231 -5.75 11.98 -12.44
C THR A 231 -6.52 12.71 -13.54
N VAL A 232 -6.67 14.04 -13.45
CA VAL A 232 -7.49 14.81 -14.40
C VAL A 232 -6.86 14.88 -15.79
N GLY A 233 -7.67 14.66 -16.83
CA GLY A 233 -7.32 14.92 -18.23
C GLY A 233 -6.74 13.74 -19.00
N TRP A 234 -6.46 12.62 -18.35
CA TRP A 234 -5.89 11.44 -19.02
C TRP A 234 -6.46 10.10 -18.54
N THR A 235 -7.08 10.05 -17.36
CA THR A 235 -7.69 8.82 -16.83
C THR A 235 -9.13 8.66 -17.30
N PHE A 236 -9.56 7.41 -17.50
CA PHE A 236 -10.97 7.06 -17.56
C PHE A 236 -11.60 7.12 -16.15
N LYS A 237 -12.71 7.85 -16.04
CA LYS A 237 -13.56 7.92 -14.85
C LYS A 237 -14.98 7.53 -15.28
N PRO A 238 -15.51 6.36 -14.89
CA PRO A 238 -16.84 5.90 -15.29
C PRO A 238 -17.97 6.77 -14.74
#